data_AF-A0A134C8U6-F1
#
_entry.id   AF-A0A134C8U6-F1
#
_cell.length_a   1.000
_cell.length_b   1.000
_cell.length_c   1.000
_cell.angle_alpha   90.00
_cell.angle_beta   90.00
_cell.angle_gamma   90.00
#
_symmetry.space_group_name_H-M   'P 1'
#
loop_
_entity.id
_entity.type
_entity.pdbx_description
1 polymer ?
#
loop_
_entity_poly.entity_id
_entity_poly.type
_entity_poly.pdbx_seq_one_letter_code
_entity_poly.pdbx_strand_id
1 'polypeptide(L)' 'MDTPGPISICLTNMVIVFGVLIFLACVIQLIHVIDPTKKK' A
#
# COMPACT_ATOMS: atom_id res chain seq x y z
N MET A 1 24.26 12.86 -9.82
CA MET A 1 23.24 11.95 -9.25
C MET A 1 23.40 12.03 -7.75
N ASP A 2 22.57 12.82 -7.08
CA ASP A 2 22.51 12.84 -5.62
C ASP A 2 22.08 11.45 -5.17
N THR A 3 23.05 10.62 -4.78
CA THR A 3 22.80 9.28 -4.28
C THR A 3 21.85 9.43 -3.10
N PRO A 4 20.62 8.87 -3.16
CA PRO A 4 19.70 8.97 -2.05
C PRO A 4 20.43 8.38 -0.83
N GLY A 5 20.66 9.22 0.18
CA GLY A 5 21.40 8.81 1.36
C GLY A 5 20.74 7.58 2.00
N PRO A 6 21.50 6.75 2.75
CA PRO A 6 20.96 5.53 3.35
C PRO A 6 19.69 5.77 4.17
N ILE A 7 19.59 6.93 4.83
CA ILE A 7 18.39 7.36 5.57
C ILE A 7 17.17 7.57 4.65
N SER A 8 17.35 8.19 3.48
CA SER A 8 16.27 8.41 2.51
C SER A 8 15.71 7.09 1.98
N ILE A 9 16.58 6.11 1.77
CA ILE A 9 16.19 4.77 1.30
C ILE A 9 15.41 4.05 2.41
N CYS A 10 15.90 4.07 3.66
CA CYS A 10 15.19 3.50 4.80
C CYS A 10 13.79 4.10 4.97
N LEU A 11 13.67 5.44 4.88
CA LEU A 11 12.39 6.13 5.02
C LEU A 11 11.44 5.80 3.86
N THR A 12 11.96 5.81 2.63
CA THR A 12 11.17 5.48 1.44
C THR A 12 10.64 4.05 1.53
N ASN A 13 11.46 3.09 1.99
CA ASN A 13 11.03 1.70 2.12
C ASN A 13 9.95 1.54 3.21
N MET A 14 10.08 2.23 4.35
CA MET A 14 9.03 2.25 5.39
C MET A 14 7.71 2.85 4.87
N VAL A 15 7.78 3.98 4.15
CA VAL A 15 6.59 4.66 3.61
C VAL A 15 5.92 3.84 2.52
N ILE A 16 6.70 3.21 1.63
CA ILE A 16 6.16 2.35 0.57
C ILE A 16 5.45 1.15 1.18
N VAL A 17 6.06 0.47 2.17
CA VAL A 17 5.41 -0.66 2.86
C VAL A 17 4.10 -0.23 3.50
N PHE A 18 4.04 0.94 4.13
CA PHE A 18 2.80 1.46 4.69
C PHE A 18 1.75 1.80 3.61
N GLY A 19 2.19 2.41 2.51
CA GLY A 19 1.34 2.75 1.38
C GLY A 19 0.71 1.52 0.70
N VAL A 20 1.49 0.45 0.48
CA VAL A 20 0.96 -0.77 -0.13
C VAL A 20 -0.05 -1.48 0.77
N LEU A 21 0.11 -1.43 2.10
CA LEU A 21 -0.86 -2.01 3.03
C LEU A 21 -2.20 -1.26 3.00
N ILE A 22 -2.16 0.08 2.99
CA ILE A 22 -3.37 0.90 2.86
C ILE A 22 -4.04 0.65 1.51
N PHE A 23 -3.25 0.64 0.43
CA PHE A 23 -3.76 0.39 -0.91
C PHE A 23 -4.43 -0.99 -1.01
N LEU A 24 -3.81 -2.04 -0.46
CA LEU A 24 -4.38 -3.39 -0.44
C LEU A 24 -5.71 -3.43 0.33
N ALA A 25 -5.80 -2.79 1.49
CA ALA A 25 -7.05 -2.70 2.25
C ALA A 25 -8.14 -1.94 1.47
N CYS A 26 -7.77 -0.89 0.73
CA CYS A 26 -8.68 -0.13 -0.11
C CYS A 26 -9.18 -0.96 -1.31
N VAL A 27 -8.28 -1.68 -1.97
CA VAL A 27 -8.62 -2.59 -3.09
C VAL A 27 -9.52 -3.72 -2.61
N ILE A 28 -9.26 -4.33 -1.44
CA ILE A 28 -10.14 -5.35 -0.87
C ILE A 28 -11.54 -4.81 -0.58
N GLN A 29 -11.65 -3.59 -0.04
CA GLN A 29 -12.94 -2.93 0.17
C GLN A 29 -13.65 -2.62 -1.15
N LEU A 30 -12.92 -2.14 -2.15
CA LEU A 30 -13.47 -1.82 -3.47
C LEU A 30 -13.94 -3.07 -4.22
N ILE A 31 -13.16 -4.15 -4.15
CA ILE A 31 -13.58 -5.46 -4.65
C ILE A 31 -14.83 -5.90 -3.89
N HIS A 32 -14.92 -5.78 -2.57
CA HIS A 32 -16.14 -6.12 -1.83
C HIS A 32 -17.37 -5.25 -2.18
N VAL A 33 -17.17 -4.02 -2.64
CA VAL A 33 -18.26 -3.15 -3.09
C VAL A 33 -18.73 -3.53 -4.50
N ILE A 34 -17.80 -3.84 -5.41
CA ILE A 34 -18.10 -4.19 -6.81
C ILE A 34 -18.51 -5.66 -6.95
N ASP A 35 -17.86 -6.52 -6.19
CA ASP A 35 -18.12 -7.94 -6.08
C ASP A 35 -18.91 -8.20 -4.78
N PRO A 36 -20.25 -8.31 -4.88
CA PRO A 36 -21.13 -8.53 -3.73
C PRO A 36 -21.01 -9.96 -3.16
N THR A 37 -19.93 -10.69 -3.43
CA THR A 37 -19.63 -12.01 -2.84
C THR A 37 -19.20 -11.92 -1.36
N LYS A 38 -19.66 -10.89 -0.65
CA LYS A 38 -19.94 -10.95 0.79
C LYS A 38 -21.27 -11.66 1.10
N LYS A 39 -21.82 -12.46 0.18
CA LYS A 39 -22.86 -13.44 0.54
C LYS A 39 -22.24 -14.67 1.21
N LYS A 40 -21.97 -14.54 2.51
CA LYS A 40 -22.49 -15.35 3.63
C LYS A 40 -21.54 -15.33 4.81
#